data_AF-A0AAD9N5W9-F1
#
_entry.id   AF-A0AAD9N5W9-F1
#
_cell.length_a   1.000
_cell.length_b   1.000
_cell.length_c   1.000
_cell.angle_alpha   90.00
_cell.angle_beta   90.00
_cell.angle_gamma   90.00
#
_symmetry.space_group_name_H-M   'P 1'
#
loop_
_entity.id
_entity.type
_entity.pdbx_description
1 polymer ?
#
loop_
_entity_poly.entity_id
_entity_poly.type
_entity_poly.pdbx_seq_one_letter_code
_entity_poly.pdbx_strand_id
1 'polypeptide(L)'
;MKSDGTCLECPTGCAVCSLSADGTSATCVSGKCKQRYIQATDLSCIPCPADCVSCYLEGETAKCAVDGCNDLFIQDSSDASCTGCAAHCSKCSVKAQCDSDSCLSPFLYDDSTKTCLGRSCVL
;
A
#
# COMPACT_ATOMS: atom_id res chain seq x y z
N MET A 1 15.21 -25.39 10.14
CA MET A 1 16.15 -25.45 11.29
C MET A 1 17.51 -25.83 10.74
N LYS A 2 18.55 -25.05 11.04
CA LYS A 2 19.92 -25.52 10.83
C LYS A 2 20.29 -26.54 11.90
N SER A 3 21.29 -27.38 11.62
CA SER A 3 21.79 -28.44 12.51
C SER A 3 22.46 -27.92 13.80
N ASP A 4 22.70 -26.62 13.90
CA ASP A 4 23.24 -25.91 15.07
C ASP A 4 22.14 -25.30 15.96
N GLY A 5 20.86 -25.50 15.63
CA GLY A 5 19.73 -24.93 16.37
C GLY A 5 19.45 -23.46 16.06
N THR A 6 20.15 -22.86 15.08
CA THR A 6 19.85 -21.49 14.64
C THR A 6 18.70 -21.47 13.62
N CYS A 7 17.81 -20.50 13.80
CA CYS A 7 16.75 -20.19 12.84
C CYS A 7 17.28 -19.13 11.87
N LEU A 8 17.41 -19.49 10.59
CA LEU A 8 17.66 -18.51 9.55
C LEU A 8 16.36 -17.74 9.30
N GLU A 9 16.41 -16.42 9.39
CA GLU A 9 15.25 -15.59 9.09
C GLU A 9 14.97 -15.55 7.58
N CYS A 10 13.70 -15.44 7.22
CA CYS A 10 13.32 -15.23 5.84
C CYS A 10 13.79 -13.84 5.34
N PRO A 11 14.06 -13.69 4.03
CA PRO A 11 14.32 -12.38 3.45
C PRO A 11 13.25 -11.36 3.82
N THR A 12 13.64 -10.09 3.89
CA THR A 12 12.73 -8.99 4.19
C THR A 12 11.50 -9.03 3.28
N GLY A 13 10.32 -8.83 3.86
CA GLY A 13 9.07 -8.85 3.11
C GLY A 13 8.56 -10.25 2.72
N CYS A 14 9.27 -11.32 3.05
CA CYS A 14 8.82 -12.68 2.77
C CYS A 14 8.04 -13.29 3.94
N ALA A 15 6.84 -13.80 3.68
CA ALA A 15 6.01 -14.48 4.68
C ALA A 15 6.41 -15.95 4.84
N VAL A 16 6.83 -16.60 3.75
CA VAL A 16 7.27 -18.01 3.75
C VAL A 16 8.50 -18.16 2.86
N CYS A 17 9.61 -18.63 3.42
CA CYS A 17 10.84 -18.89 2.69
C CYS A 17 11.23 -20.37 2.70
N SER A 18 12.00 -20.78 1.70
CA SER A 18 12.64 -22.08 1.62
C SER A 18 14.13 -21.94 1.93
N LEU A 19 14.65 -22.87 2.73
CA LEU A 19 16.09 -22.97 3.01
C LEU A 19 16.81 -23.60 1.81
N SER A 20 18.00 -23.08 1.50
CA SER A 20 18.91 -23.72 0.56
C SER A 20 19.40 -25.08 1.10
N ALA A 21 19.85 -25.96 0.21
CA ALA A 21 20.28 -27.32 0.58
C ALA A 21 21.45 -27.34 1.57
N ASP A 22 22.30 -26.32 1.54
CA ASP A 22 23.41 -26.10 2.48
C ASP A 22 22.99 -25.36 3.76
N GLY A 23 21.72 -24.94 3.87
CA GLY A 23 21.17 -24.22 5.02
C GLY A 23 21.81 -22.86 5.26
N THR A 24 22.55 -22.30 4.30
CA THR A 24 23.24 -21.00 4.46
C THR A 24 22.38 -19.82 4.06
N SER A 25 21.40 -20.04 3.17
CA SER A 25 20.52 -19.00 2.63
C SER A 25 19.05 -19.42 2.68
N ALA A 26 18.16 -18.43 2.64
CA ALA A 26 16.73 -18.64 2.49
C ALA A 26 16.23 -17.79 1.33
N THR A 27 15.46 -18.39 0.44
CA THR A 27 14.81 -17.72 -0.69
C THR A 27 13.31 -17.65 -0.46
N CYS A 28 12.67 -16.58 -0.91
CA CYS A 28 11.22 -16.47 -0.71
C CYS A 28 10.49 -17.48 -1.61
N VAL A 29 9.49 -18.16 -1.05
CA VAL A 29 8.64 -19.06 -1.83
C VAL A 29 7.81 -18.23 -2.81
N SER A 30 7.61 -18.76 -4.01
CA SER A 30 6.83 -18.06 -5.04
C SER A 30 5.43 -17.69 -4.56
N GLY A 31 5.06 -16.42 -4.71
CA GLY A 31 3.79 -15.86 -4.27
C GLY A 31 3.61 -15.75 -2.75
N LYS A 32 4.68 -15.86 -1.94
CA LYS A 32 4.62 -15.81 -0.47
C LYS A 32 5.26 -14.56 0.13
N CYS A 33 5.15 -13.42 -0.56
CA CYS A 33 5.46 -12.13 0.06
C CYS A 33 4.39 -11.75 1.09
N LYS A 34 4.80 -10.95 2.09
CA LYS A 34 3.90 -10.34 3.09
C LYS A 34 2.99 -9.32 2.39
N GLN A 35 1.91 -8.93 3.06
CA GLN A 35 1.08 -7.80 2.61
C GLN A 35 1.95 -6.55 2.45
N ARG A 36 1.64 -5.71 1.44
CA ARG A 36 2.45 -4.55 1.05
C ARG A 36 3.82 -4.90 0.44
N TYR A 37 3.99 -6.14 -0.02
CA TYR A 37 5.16 -6.55 -0.81
C TYR A 37 4.72 -7.31 -2.06
N ILE A 38 5.48 -7.17 -3.14
CA ILE A 38 5.30 -7.90 -4.39
C ILE A 38 6.56 -8.70 -4.72
N GLN A 39 6.39 -9.89 -5.29
CA GLN A 39 7.51 -10.75 -5.64
C GLN A 39 8.13 -10.31 -6.96
N ALA A 40 9.43 -10.02 -6.93
CA ALA A 40 10.27 -9.80 -8.09
C ALA A 40 10.69 -11.09 -8.78
N THR A 41 11.26 -10.95 -9.98
CA THR A 41 11.71 -12.07 -10.83
C THR A 41 12.84 -12.89 -10.22
N ASP A 42 13.62 -12.29 -9.32
CA ASP A 42 14.70 -12.93 -8.55
C ASP A 42 14.20 -13.63 -7.26
N LEU A 43 12.88 -13.74 -7.08
CA LEU A 43 12.21 -14.24 -5.87
C LEU A 43 12.40 -13.33 -4.63
N SER A 44 12.89 -12.12 -4.79
CA SER A 44 12.91 -11.11 -3.73
C SER A 44 11.53 -10.48 -3.54
N CYS A 45 11.21 -10.02 -2.34
CA CYS A 45 9.99 -9.28 -2.06
C CYS A 45 10.30 -7.79 -2.00
N ILE A 46 9.80 -7.04 -2.98
CA ILE A 46 9.96 -5.58 -3.06
C ILE A 46 8.79 -4.92 -2.33
N PRO A 47 9.02 -3.91 -1.48
CA PRO A 47 7.94 -3.19 -0.82
C PRO A 47 7.08 -2.43 -1.84
N CYS A 48 5.78 -2.45 -1.65
CA CYS A 48 4.87 -1.58 -2.38
C CYS A 48 5.14 -0.10 -2.05
N PRO A 49 4.76 0.83 -2.95
CA PRO A 49 4.79 2.26 -2.66
C PRO A 49 4.10 2.63 -1.35
N ALA A 50 4.42 3.82 -0.83
CA ALA A 50 3.77 4.36 0.35
C ALA A 50 2.23 4.33 0.19
N ASP A 51 1.54 4.00 1.27
CA ASP A 51 0.08 3.92 1.35
C ASP A 51 -0.59 2.95 0.37
N CYS A 52 0.20 2.03 -0.20
CA CYS A 52 -0.26 0.94 -1.02
C CYS A 52 -0.29 -0.39 -0.24
N VAL A 53 -1.47 -1.01 -0.19
CA VAL A 53 -1.75 -2.34 0.34
C VAL A 53 -1.41 -3.44 -0.66
N SER A 54 -1.69 -3.20 -1.95
CA SER A 54 -1.49 -4.16 -3.02
C SER A 54 -0.88 -3.50 -4.25
N CYS A 55 0.26 -3.99 -4.70
CA CYS A 55 1.00 -3.47 -5.84
C CYS A 55 1.28 -4.54 -6.88
N TYR A 56 1.58 -4.12 -8.10
CA TYR A 56 2.07 -4.95 -9.20
C TYR A 56 3.47 -4.47 -9.61
N LEU A 57 4.20 -5.31 -10.34
CA LEU A 57 5.48 -4.93 -10.91
C LEU A 57 5.30 -4.45 -12.34
N GLU A 58 5.87 -3.28 -12.64
CA GLU A 58 6.11 -2.82 -14.00
C GLU A 58 7.62 -2.72 -14.20
N GLY A 59 8.19 -3.74 -14.87
CA GLY A 59 9.64 -3.95 -14.91
C GLY A 59 10.18 -4.34 -13.54
N GLU A 60 11.06 -3.51 -12.97
CA GLU A 60 11.64 -3.70 -11.63
C GLU A 60 11.05 -2.75 -10.57
N THR A 61 10.05 -1.94 -10.96
CA THR A 61 9.43 -0.97 -10.06
C THR A 61 8.06 -1.46 -9.60
N ALA A 62 7.82 -1.43 -8.29
CA ALA A 62 6.52 -1.73 -7.72
C ALA A 62 5.59 -0.51 -7.89
N LYS A 63 4.44 -0.72 -8.53
CA LYS A 63 3.38 0.28 -8.73
C LYS A 63 2.11 -0.15 -8.02
N CYS A 64 1.40 0.79 -7.43
CA CYS A 64 0.19 0.42 -6.70
C CYS A 64 -0.90 -0.05 -7.65
N ALA A 65 -1.68 -1.07 -7.26
CA ALA A 65 -2.84 -1.51 -8.03
C ALA A 65 -4.00 -0.48 -7.93
N VAL A 66 -4.93 -0.53 -8.87
CA VAL A 66 -6.06 0.43 -8.98
C VAL A 66 -6.89 0.50 -7.69
N ASP A 67 -7.14 -0.64 -7.06
CA ASP A 67 -7.84 -0.76 -5.77
C ASP A 67 -6.87 -1.17 -4.64
N GLY A 68 -5.59 -0.90 -4.84
CA GLY A 68 -4.51 -1.33 -3.98
C GLY A 68 -4.14 -0.32 -2.89
N CYS A 69 -4.72 0.88 -2.89
CA CYS A 69 -4.41 1.91 -1.90
C CYS A 69 -5.10 1.66 -0.56
N ASN A 70 -4.51 2.18 0.52
CA ASN A 70 -5.13 2.21 1.84
C ASN A 70 -6.45 3.01 1.79
N ASP A 71 -7.31 2.77 2.78
CA ASP A 71 -8.45 3.66 3.04
C ASP A 71 -7.96 5.12 3.10
N LEU A 72 -8.74 6.05 2.54
CA LEU A 72 -8.40 7.48 2.39
C LEU A 72 -7.36 7.81 1.29
N PHE A 73 -6.86 6.82 0.54
CA PHE A 73 -5.94 7.04 -0.57
C PHE A 73 -6.53 6.51 -1.88
N ILE A 74 -6.23 7.19 -2.97
CA ILE A 74 -6.56 6.74 -4.32
C ILE A 74 -5.32 6.59 -5.16
N GLN A 75 -5.39 5.72 -6.15
CA GLN A 75 -4.33 5.58 -7.13
C GLN A 75 -4.30 6.82 -8.05
N ASP A 76 -3.16 7.49 -8.12
CA ASP A 76 -2.87 8.51 -9.12
C ASP A 76 -2.65 7.81 -10.46
N SER A 77 -3.50 8.08 -11.44
CA SER A 77 -3.42 7.48 -12.78
C SER A 77 -2.15 7.83 -13.55
N SER A 78 -1.41 8.85 -13.12
CA SER A 78 -0.18 9.31 -13.79
C SER A 78 1.01 8.43 -13.40
N ASP A 79 1.15 8.14 -12.10
CA ASP A 79 2.33 7.47 -11.55
C ASP A 79 2.02 6.13 -10.86
N ALA A 80 0.75 5.72 -10.82
CA ALA A 80 0.25 4.57 -10.06
C ALA A 80 0.69 4.60 -8.57
N SER A 81 0.80 5.81 -8.03
CA SER A 81 1.12 6.07 -6.63
C SER A 81 -0.16 6.34 -5.83
N CYS A 82 -0.17 6.01 -4.54
CA CYS A 82 -1.32 6.34 -3.70
C CYS A 82 -1.21 7.79 -3.23
N THR A 83 -2.20 8.60 -3.59
CA THR A 83 -2.32 9.96 -3.07
C THR A 83 -3.52 10.05 -2.14
N GLY A 84 -3.33 10.73 -1.00
CA GLY A 84 -4.40 10.96 -0.04
C GLY A 84 -5.53 11.81 -0.60
N CYS A 85 -6.74 11.51 -0.14
CA CYS A 85 -7.91 12.37 -0.31
C CYS A 85 -7.75 13.70 0.41
N ALA A 86 -8.70 14.63 0.18
CA ALA A 86 -8.78 15.86 0.98
C ALA A 86 -8.84 15.53 2.48
N ALA A 87 -8.34 16.46 3.31
CA ALA A 87 -8.42 16.29 4.76
C ALA A 87 -9.88 16.04 5.21
N HIS A 88 -10.05 15.17 6.22
CA HIS A 88 -11.35 14.80 6.79
C HIS A 88 -12.31 14.07 5.83
N CYS A 89 -11.75 13.47 4.78
CA CYS A 89 -12.50 12.67 3.82
C CYS A 89 -12.27 11.18 4.05
N SER A 90 -13.34 10.38 4.14
CA SER A 90 -13.31 8.92 4.24
C SER A 90 -13.11 8.22 2.90
N LYS A 91 -13.45 8.88 1.79
CA LYS A 91 -13.32 8.35 0.43
C LYS A 91 -13.38 9.46 -0.61
N CYS A 92 -12.53 9.40 -1.62
CA CYS A 92 -12.55 10.31 -2.75
C CYS A 92 -12.44 9.54 -4.06
N SER A 93 -12.99 10.11 -5.12
CA SER A 93 -12.80 9.65 -6.51
C SER A 93 -11.70 10.43 -7.23
N VAL A 94 -11.30 11.58 -6.69
CA VAL A 94 -10.31 12.48 -7.29
C VAL A 94 -9.29 12.93 -6.25
N LYS A 95 -8.04 13.09 -6.69
CA LYS A 95 -6.89 13.47 -5.87
C LYS A 95 -7.16 14.78 -5.14
N ALA A 96 -6.86 14.81 -3.84
CA ALA A 96 -7.06 15.97 -2.98
C ALA A 96 -8.51 16.51 -2.95
N GLN A 97 -9.49 15.70 -3.34
CA GLN A 97 -10.91 16.00 -3.23
C GLN A 97 -11.58 15.02 -2.26
N CYS A 98 -12.87 15.21 -2.04
CA CYS A 98 -13.75 14.29 -1.34
C CYS A 98 -15.01 14.04 -2.15
N ASP A 99 -15.60 12.86 -1.96
CA ASP A 99 -16.92 12.56 -2.50
C ASP A 99 -18.01 13.15 -1.58
N SER A 100 -19.16 13.52 -2.15
CA SER A 100 -20.24 14.26 -1.47
C SER A 100 -20.70 13.65 -0.14
N ASP A 101 -20.67 12.32 -0.06
CA ASP A 101 -21.18 11.54 1.08
C ASP A 101 -20.05 10.91 1.91
N SER A 102 -18.83 11.36 1.68
CA SER A 102 -17.62 10.77 2.26
C SER A 102 -16.90 11.71 3.22
N CYS A 103 -17.54 12.79 3.67
CA CYS A 103 -16.97 13.59 4.76
C CYS A 103 -17.13 12.86 6.10
N LEU A 104 -16.04 12.79 6.86
CA LEU A 104 -16.08 12.31 8.23
C LEU A 104 -16.91 13.29 9.07
N SER A 105 -17.81 12.77 9.91
CA SER A 105 -18.52 13.64 10.87
C SER A 105 -17.52 14.26 11.86
N PRO A 106 -17.59 15.57 12.18
CA PRO A 106 -18.67 16.54 11.93
C PRO A 106 -18.44 17.49 10.72
N PHE A 107 -17.58 17.11 9.77
CA PHE A 107 -17.21 17.95 8.63
C PHE A 107 -18.33 17.95 7.58
N LEU A 108 -18.55 19.11 6.94
CA LEU A 108 -19.54 19.26 5.88
C LEU A 108 -18.84 19.27 4.52
N TYR A 109 -19.47 18.63 3.55
CA TYR A 109 -19.02 18.66 2.17
C TYR A 109 -19.24 20.05 1.57
N ASP A 110 -18.15 20.63 1.08
CA ASP A 110 -18.17 21.87 0.32
C ASP A 110 -18.07 21.56 -1.18
N ASP A 111 -19.16 21.77 -1.91
CA ASP A 111 -19.22 21.47 -3.35
C ASP A 111 -18.30 22.38 -4.18
N SER A 112 -18.00 23.58 -3.69
CA SER A 112 -17.17 24.58 -4.39
C SER A 112 -15.70 24.15 -4.46
N THR A 113 -15.19 23.61 -3.36
CA THR A 113 -13.80 23.15 -3.21
C THR A 113 -13.67 21.64 -3.37
N LYS A 114 -14.79 20.91 -3.36
CA LYS A 114 -14.83 19.44 -3.30
C LYS A 114 -14.06 18.91 -2.09
N THR A 115 -14.12 19.60 -0.95
CA THR A 115 -13.41 19.23 0.29
C THR A 115 -14.35 19.18 1.48
N CYS A 116 -13.89 18.59 2.58
CA CYS A 116 -14.64 18.53 3.83
C CYS A 116 -14.17 19.65 4.76
N LEU A 117 -15.03 20.64 4.95
CA LEU A 117 -14.73 21.77 5.82
C LEU A 117 -15.35 21.55 7.20
N GLY A 118 -14.54 21.82 8.23
CA GLY A 118 -15.04 21.87 9.59
C GLY A 118 -15.99 23.06 9.71
N ARG A 119 -17.00 22.98 10.58
CA ARG A 119 -17.83 24.14 10.91
C ARG A 119 -16.96 25.26 11.48
N SER A 120 -16.44 26.13 10.63
CA SER A 120 -16.25 27.53 10.97
C SER A 120 -17.62 28.17 10.82
N CYS A 121 -18.38 28.20 11.93
CA CYS A 121 -19.48 29.16 12.03
C CYS A 121 -18.88 30.55 11.79
N VAL A 122 -19.05 31.09 10.58
CA VAL A 122 -18.94 32.52 10.36
C VAL A 122 -20.20 33.08 11.02
N LEU A 123 -20.01 33.60 12.23
CA LEU A 123 -20.99 34.35 13.02
C LEU A 123 -21.39 35.64 12.29
#